data_AF-A0A7U6KQS4-F1
#
_entry.id   AF-A0A7U6KQS4-F1
#
_cell.length_a   1.000
_cell.length_b   1.000
_cell.length_c   1.000
_cell.angle_alpha   90.00
_cell.angle_beta   90.00
_cell.angle_gamma   90.00
#
_symmetry.space_group_name_H-M   'P 1'
#
loop_
_entity.id
_entity.type
_entity.pdbx_description
1 polymer ?
#
loop_
_entity_poly.entity_id
_entity_poly.type
_entity_poly.pdbx_seq_one_letter_code
_entity_poly.pdbx_strand_id
1 'polypeptide(L)'
;MADGIANTTEEARFVKQSRNFDIQRVIVKIGSSLLTNNGRGLDRTAIYEWAKQIAKLHKKGVEVLLVSSGAVAEGVVRMDLEERPKNWQHYKPALLLAKWD
;
A
#
# COMPACT_ATOMS: atom_id res chain seq x y z
N MET A 1 -17.89 56.58 5.51
CA MET A 1 -17.55 55.54 6.50
C MET A 1 -17.40 54.26 5.72
N ALA A 2 -16.16 53.78 5.62
CA ALA A 2 -15.78 52.62 4.85
C ALA A 2 -15.70 51.43 5.80
N ASP A 3 -16.47 50.38 5.51
CA ASP A 3 -16.25 49.00 5.96
C ASP A 3 -16.48 48.18 4.66
N GLY A 4 -15.49 47.60 3.98
CA GLY A 4 -14.27 47.01 4.50
C GLY A 4 -14.58 45.58 4.96
N ILE A 5 -14.66 44.64 4.02
CA ILE A 5 -13.97 43.34 4.02
C ILE A 5 -14.28 42.68 2.67
N ALA A 6 -13.23 42.56 1.86
CA ALA A 6 -13.23 41.76 0.65
C ALA A 6 -13.62 40.33 0.99
N ASN A 7 -14.73 39.84 0.43
CA ASN A 7 -15.06 38.44 0.50
C ASN A 7 -14.11 37.70 -0.44
N THR A 8 -13.14 37.05 0.19
CA THR A 8 -11.91 36.49 -0.34
C THR A 8 -12.15 35.50 -1.47
N THR A 9 -11.55 35.80 -2.62
CA THR A 9 -11.35 34.96 -3.81
C THR A 9 -10.64 33.61 -3.53
N GLU A 10 -10.39 33.26 -2.27
CA GLU A 10 -9.71 32.03 -1.86
C GLU A 10 -10.65 30.85 -1.60
N GLU A 11 -11.90 31.07 -1.18
CA GLU A 11 -12.83 29.97 -0.91
C GLU A 11 -13.26 29.20 -2.18
N ALA A 12 -13.12 29.81 -3.36
CA ALA A 12 -13.42 29.18 -4.64
C ALA A 12 -12.33 28.20 -5.14
N ARG A 13 -11.14 28.15 -4.52
CA ARG A 13 -10.01 27.37 -5.06
C ARG A 13 -10.06 25.87 -4.77
N PHE A 14 -10.94 25.43 -3.87
CA PHE A 14 -11.11 24.01 -3.53
C PHE A 14 -12.54 23.54 -3.76
N VAL A 15 -13.07 23.72 -4.98
CA VAL A 15 -14.24 22.96 -5.40
C VAL A 15 -13.83 21.50 -5.50
N LYS A 16 -14.23 20.70 -4.50
CA LYS A 16 -14.15 19.23 -4.54
C LYS A 16 -15.12 18.74 -5.60
N GLN A 17 -14.70 18.80 -6.86
CA GLN A 17 -15.51 18.38 -7.99
C GLN A 17 -15.72 16.87 -7.85
N SER A 18 -16.92 16.49 -7.44
CA SER A 18 -17.32 15.09 -7.32
C SER A 18 -17.45 14.55 -8.74
N ARG A 19 -16.37 13.96 -9.23
CA ARG A 19 -16.39 13.27 -10.53
C ARG A 19 -17.08 11.93 -10.31
N ASN A 20 -18.28 11.80 -10.83
CA ASN A 20 -19.00 10.55 -10.81
C ASN A 20 -18.51 9.70 -11.99
N PHE A 21 -17.65 8.73 -11.72
CA PHE A 21 -17.20 7.77 -12.71
C PHE A 21 -18.00 6.48 -12.53
N ASP A 22 -18.53 5.94 -13.63
CA ASP A 22 -19.01 4.56 -13.64
C ASP A 22 -17.79 3.63 -13.75
N ILE A 23 -17.22 3.26 -12.60
CA ILE A 23 -15.99 2.48 -12.52
C ILE A 23 -16.33 0.99 -12.52
N GLN A 24 -16.10 0.35 -13.67
CA GLN A 24 -16.25 -1.11 -13.81
C GLN A 24 -15.01 -1.88 -13.33
N ARG A 25 -13.80 -1.31 -13.52
CA ARG A 25 -12.53 -1.93 -13.17
C ARG A 25 -11.56 -0.93 -12.54
N VAL A 26 -10.84 -1.37 -11.51
CA VAL A 26 -9.81 -0.58 -10.83
C VAL A 26 -8.53 -1.40 -10.64
N ILE A 27 -7.39 -0.73 -10.80
CA ILE A 27 -6.07 -1.26 -10.40
C ILE A 27 -5.71 -0.61 -9.07
N VAL A 28 -5.50 -1.43 -8.05
CA VAL A 28 -5.04 -0.97 -6.73
C VAL A 28 -3.56 -1.30 -6.61
N LYS A 29 -2.69 -0.28 -6.66
CA LYS A 29 -1.27 -0.46 -6.32
C LYS A 29 -1.06 -0.16 -4.84
N ILE A 30 -0.45 -1.09 -4.13
CA ILE A 30 0.00 -0.87 -2.75
C ILE A 30 1.53 -0.93 -2.70
N GLY A 31 2.14 0.13 -2.17
CA GLY A 31 3.60 0.26 -2.01
C GLY A 31 4.13 -0.47 -0.78
N SER A 32 5.44 -0.71 -0.72
CA SER A 32 6.06 -1.48 0.38
C SER A 32 5.86 -0.81 1.75
N SER A 33 5.92 0.52 1.83
CA SER A 33 5.72 1.24 3.10
C SER A 33 4.34 1.04 3.72
N LEU A 34 3.33 0.71 2.91
CA LEU A 34 1.95 0.47 3.37
C LEU A 34 1.66 -1.02 3.66
N LEU A 35 2.59 -1.92 3.32
CA LEU A 35 2.47 -3.35 3.51
C LEU A 35 3.46 -3.91 4.54
N THR A 36 4.40 -3.10 5.03
CA THR A 36 5.53 -3.57 5.85
C THR A 36 5.59 -2.84 7.18
N ASN A 37 5.98 -3.56 8.23
CA ASN A 37 6.11 -3.04 9.60
C ASN A 37 7.54 -2.52 9.85
N ASN A 38 7.97 -1.54 9.04
CA ASN A 38 9.28 -0.88 9.15
C ASN A 38 10.47 -1.86 9.26
N GLY A 39 10.55 -2.83 8.35
CA GLY A 39 11.62 -3.85 8.35
C GLY A 39 11.30 -5.13 9.12
N ARG A 40 10.21 -5.18 9.90
CA ARG A 40 9.76 -6.38 10.62
C ARG A 40 8.80 -7.26 9.80
N GLY A 41 8.99 -7.28 8.48
CA GLY A 41 8.17 -8.09 7.56
C GLY A 41 6.83 -7.43 7.26
N LEU A 42 5.82 -8.23 6.90
CA LEU A 42 4.51 -7.71 6.52
C LEU A 42 3.68 -7.21 7.70
N ASP A 43 3.01 -6.06 7.51
CA ASP A 43 1.96 -5.57 8.39
C ASP A 43 0.64 -6.28 8.08
N ARG A 44 0.32 -7.29 8.89
CA ARG A 44 -0.90 -8.10 8.72
C ARG A 44 -2.18 -7.30 8.97
N THR A 45 -2.14 -6.31 9.86
CA THR A 45 -3.29 -5.46 10.16
C THR A 45 -3.61 -4.56 8.96
N ALA A 46 -2.59 -3.92 8.39
CA ALA A 46 -2.76 -3.12 7.18
C ALA A 46 -3.28 -3.97 6.02
N ILE A 47 -2.69 -5.15 5.78
CA ILE A 47 -3.15 -6.09 4.74
C ILE A 47 -4.62 -6.48 4.92
N TYR A 48 -5.03 -6.78 6.15
CA TYR A 48 -6.41 -7.13 6.44
C TYR A 48 -7.38 -5.99 6.09
N GLU A 49 -7.05 -4.75 6.45
CA GLU A 49 -7.89 -3.60 6.13
C GLU A 49 -7.94 -3.31 4.62
N TRP A 50 -6.85 -3.52 3.88
CA TRP A 50 -6.86 -3.44 2.42
C TRP A 50 -7.74 -4.53 1.79
N ALA A 51 -7.60 -5.77 2.24
CA ALA A 51 -8.41 -6.89 1.78
C ALA A 51 -9.91 -6.65 2.04
N LYS A 52 -10.26 -6.11 3.20
CA LYS A 52 -11.64 -5.75 3.56
C LYS A 52 -12.21 -4.67 2.65
N GLN A 53 -11.42 -3.66 2.29
CA GLN A 53 -11.86 -2.61 1.35
C GLN A 53 -12.02 -3.15 -0.08
N ILE A 54 -11.07 -3.97 -0.54
CA ILE A 54 -11.15 -4.63 -1.86
C ILE A 54 -12.37 -5.55 -1.93
N ALA A 55 -12.65 -6.32 -0.87
CA ALA A 55 -13.84 -7.16 -0.80
C ALA A 55 -15.14 -6.36 -0.89
N LYS A 56 -15.19 -5.14 -0.33
CA LYS A 56 -16.35 -4.25 -0.48
C LYS A 56 -16.54 -3.79 -1.93
N LEU A 57 -15.45 -3.49 -2.65
CA LEU A 57 -15.51 -3.14 -4.08
C LEU A 57 -15.95 -4.32 -4.93
N HIS A 58 -15.37 -5.50 -4.68
CA HIS A 58 -15.73 -6.73 -5.36
C HIS A 58 -17.21 -7.08 -5.17
N LYS A 59 -17.75 -6.93 -3.96
CA LYS A 59 -19.19 -7.13 -3.68
C LYS A 59 -20.12 -6.16 -4.42
N LYS A 60 -19.61 -5.00 -4.85
CA LYS A 60 -20.34 -4.03 -5.66
C LYS A 60 -20.24 -4.31 -7.16
N GLY A 61 -19.60 -5.41 -7.57
CA GLY A 61 -19.40 -5.77 -8.98
C GLY A 61 -18.21 -5.07 -9.63
N VAL A 62 -17.38 -4.36 -8.87
CA VAL A 62 -16.16 -3.72 -9.40
C VAL A 62 -15.05 -4.77 -9.49
N GLU A 63 -14.46 -4.90 -10.67
CA GLU A 63 -13.30 -5.76 -10.88
C GLU A 63 -12.04 -5.09 -10.31
N VAL A 64 -11.30 -5.81 -9.47
CA VAL A 64 -10.11 -5.26 -8.81
C VAL A 64 -8.88 -6.06 -9.21
N LEU A 65 -7.89 -5.38 -9.80
CA LEU A 65 -6.55 -5.91 -10.00
C LEU A 65 -5.62 -5.34 -8.92
N LEU A 66 -5.19 -6.20 -7.99
CA LEU A 66 -4.25 -5.81 -6.94
C LEU A 66 -2.81 -5.97 -7.43
N VAL A 67 -2.01 -4.92 -7.32
CA VAL A 67 -0.57 -4.96 -7.54
C VAL A 67 0.14 -4.59 -6.24
N SER A 68 0.68 -5.58 -5.53
CA SER A 68 1.34 -5.39 -4.24
C SER A 68 2.86 -5.23 -4.37
N SER A 69 3.51 -4.82 -3.28
CA SER A 69 4.96 -4.85 -3.10
C SER A 69 5.27 -5.65 -1.82
N GLY A 70 6.45 -5.51 -1.22
CA GLY A 70 6.75 -6.08 0.10
C GLY A 70 7.33 -7.50 0.08
N ALA A 71 7.39 -8.18 -1.07
CA ALA A 71 7.98 -9.52 -1.19
C ALA A 71 9.43 -9.60 -0.65
N VAL A 72 10.25 -8.58 -0.93
CA VAL A 72 11.63 -8.53 -0.43
C VAL A 72 11.69 -8.33 1.09
N ALA A 73 10.85 -7.44 1.64
CA ALA A 73 10.83 -7.18 3.08
C ALA A 73 10.37 -8.41 3.88
N GLU A 74 9.36 -9.11 3.37
CA GLU A 74 8.93 -10.39 3.94
C GLU A 74 10.01 -11.46 3.82
N GLY A 75 10.70 -11.54 2.67
CA GLY A 75 11.79 -12.47 2.44
C GLY A 75 12.95 -12.28 3.42
N VAL A 76 13.36 -11.03 3.67
CA VAL A 76 14.42 -10.68 4.65
C VAL A 76 14.07 -11.24 6.03
N VAL A 77 12.83 -11.03 6.49
CA VAL A 77 12.40 -11.55 7.80
C VAL A 77 12.32 -13.07 7.83
N ARG A 78 11.78 -13.72 6.79
CA ARG A 78 11.68 -15.19 6.75
C ARG A 78 13.03 -15.88 6.72
N MET A 79 14.04 -15.21 6.15
CA MET A 79 15.41 -15.70 6.11
C MET A 79 16.23 -15.31 7.33
N ASP A 80 15.62 -14.68 8.33
CA ASP A 80 16.28 -14.21 9.55
C ASP A 80 17.46 -13.26 9.27
N LEU A 81 17.26 -12.38 8.29
CA LEU A 81 18.25 -11.39 7.89
C LEU A 81 18.00 -10.05 8.57
N GLU A 82 19.07 -9.47 9.10
CA GLU A 82 19.03 -8.14 9.72
C GLU A 82 18.74 -7.04 8.68
N GLU A 83 19.23 -7.20 7.45
CA GLU A 83 19.00 -6.25 6.37
C GLU A 83 18.88 -6.91 4.99
N ARG A 84 18.39 -6.13 4.02
CA ARG A 84 18.28 -6.56 2.63
C ARG A 84 19.69 -6.77 2.04
N PRO A 85 20.03 -7.97 1.52
CA PRO A 85 21.29 -8.20 0.84
C PRO A 85 21.45 -7.27 -0.37
N LYS A 86 22.60 -6.59 -0.43
CA LYS A 86 22.97 -5.78 -1.61
C LYS A 86 23.36 -6.65 -2.80
N ASN A 87 23.91 -7.85 -2.53
CA ASN A 87 24.39 -8.80 -3.53
C ASN A 87 23.81 -10.20 -3.27
N TRP A 88 22.77 -10.58 -3.99
CA TRP A 88 22.13 -11.91 -3.86
C TRP A 88 23.02 -13.06 -4.32
N GLN A 89 23.93 -12.82 -5.27
CA GLN A 89 24.80 -13.85 -5.87
C GLN A 89 25.77 -14.52 -4.88
N HIS A 90 26.13 -13.82 -3.80
CA HIS A 90 27.02 -14.33 -2.75
C HIS A 90 26.28 -14.69 -1.46
N TYR A 91 24.95 -14.56 -1.45
CA TYR A 91 24.15 -14.92 -0.29
C TYR A 91 24.13 -16.44 -0.14
N LYS A 92 24.89 -16.96 0.82
CA LYS A 92 24.91 -18.37 1.22
C LYS A 92 24.09 -18.53 2.49
N PRO A 93 22.82 -18.94 2.40
CA PRO A 93 22.05 -19.17 3.61
C PRO A 93 22.47 -20.52 4.20
N ALA A 94 23.43 -20.49 5.12
CA ALA A 94 23.87 -21.69 5.84
C ALA A 94 22.75 -22.33 6.68
N LEU A 95 21.62 -21.64 6.88
CA LEU A 95 20.52 -22.05 7.75
C LEU A 95 19.23 -22.46 7.03
N LEU A 96 19.14 -22.27 5.70
CA LEU A 96 17.87 -22.45 4.97
C LEU A 96 17.50 -23.92 4.68
N LEU A 97 18.42 -24.88 4.76
CA LEU A 97 18.10 -26.29 4.52
C LEU A 97 17.37 -26.98 5.68
N ALA A 98 17.26 -26.35 6.86
CA ALA A 98 16.72 -26.99 8.07
C ALA A 98 15.28 -26.55 8.44
N LYS A 99 14.63 -25.68 7.66
CA LYS A 99 13.31 -25.09 8.01
C LYS A 99 12.21 -25.29 6.96
N TRP A 100 12.43 -26.17 5.97
CA TRP A 100 11.45 -26.48 4.92
C TRP A 100 10.93 -27.93 4.96
N ASP A 101 11.22 -28.67 6.03
CA ASP A 101 10.60 -29.97 6.35
C ASP A 101 9.35 -29.79 7.23
#